data_AF-A0A7K0LC65-F1
#
_entry.id   AF-A0A7K0LC65-F1
#
_cell.length_a   1.000
_cell.length_b   1.000
_cell.length_c   1.000
_cell.angle_alpha   90.00
_cell.angle_beta   90.00
_cell.angle_gamma   90.00
#
_symmetry.space_group_name_H-M   'P 1'
#
loop_
_entity.id
_entity.type
_entity.pdbx_description
1 polymer ?
#
loop_
_entity_poly.entity_id
_entity_poly.type
_entity_poly.pdbx_seq_one_letter_code
_entity_poly.pdbx_strand_id
1 'polypeptide(L)'
;MLAEVTEFASPWRFQRHVEVWLVMSVIIGSYVYAIRVIGPRAVGKGVIVTRRQITAFTAGAALMWIATDWPIHDISEEYLYSVHMVQHMMLAYFVPPLMLIATPQWLFRAIFGDGAGRKV
;
A
#
# COMPACT_ATOMS: atom_id res chain seq x y z
N MET A 1 -28.41 -34.40 -13.79
CA MET A 1 -27.59 -34.18 -15.00
C MET A 1 -28.29 -33.10 -15.82
N LEU A 2 -27.64 -31.95 -16.05
CA LEU A 2 -28.06 -30.78 -16.86
C LEU A 2 -28.72 -29.55 -16.17
N ALA A 3 -28.36 -29.19 -14.93
CA ALA A 3 -28.75 -27.86 -14.39
C ALA A 3 -27.67 -27.19 -13.52
N GLU A 4 -26.42 -27.66 -13.56
CA GLU A 4 -25.34 -27.20 -12.68
C GLU A 4 -24.14 -26.68 -13.48
N VAL A 5 -24.39 -26.13 -14.68
CA VAL A 5 -23.34 -25.68 -15.62
C VAL A 5 -23.46 -24.18 -15.94
N THR A 6 -24.29 -23.43 -15.22
CA THR A 6 -24.53 -21.99 -15.50
C THR A 6 -24.29 -21.06 -14.32
N GLU A 7 -23.75 -21.54 -13.19
CA GLU A 7 -23.06 -20.68 -12.23
C GLU A 7 -21.55 -20.77 -12.43
N PHE A 8 -21.09 -20.47 -13.64
CA PHE A 8 -19.82 -19.75 -13.69
C PHE A 8 -20.13 -18.45 -12.96
N ALA A 9 -19.60 -18.28 -11.74
CA ALA A 9 -19.51 -16.97 -11.11
C ALA A 9 -19.14 -15.96 -12.21
N SER A 10 -19.83 -14.85 -12.28
CA SER A 10 -19.52 -13.84 -13.28
C SER A 10 -18.15 -13.25 -12.90
N PRO A 11 -17.10 -13.35 -13.74
CA PRO A 11 -15.81 -12.70 -13.46
C PRO A 11 -15.94 -11.17 -13.38
N TRP A 12 -17.09 -10.66 -13.83
CA TRP A 12 -17.47 -9.26 -13.87
C TRP A 12 -18.48 -8.90 -12.78
N ARG A 13 -18.70 -9.77 -11.78
CA ARG A 13 -19.58 -9.45 -10.66
C ARG A 13 -18.88 -8.41 -9.79
N PHE A 14 -19.35 -7.17 -9.89
CA PHE A 14 -18.83 -6.06 -9.09
C PHE A 14 -19.03 -6.36 -7.60
N GLN A 15 -17.92 -6.61 -6.90
CA GLN A 15 -17.91 -6.79 -5.45
C GLN A 15 -17.31 -5.55 -4.80
N ARG A 16 -18.05 -4.95 -3.85
CA ARG A 16 -17.60 -3.73 -3.17
C ARG A 16 -16.62 -4.10 -2.07
N HIS A 17 -15.34 -3.88 -2.33
CA HIS A 17 -14.27 -4.04 -1.35
C HIS A 17 -14.13 -2.79 -0.48
N VAL A 18 -15.16 -2.51 0.35
CA VAL A 18 -15.17 -1.36 1.27
C VAL A 18 -13.98 -1.39 2.23
N GLU A 19 -13.54 -2.59 2.61
CA GLU A 19 -12.33 -2.82 3.38
C GLU A 19 -11.10 -2.20 2.70
N VAL A 20 -10.89 -2.47 1.41
CA VAL A 20 -9.74 -1.94 0.65
C VAL A 20 -9.76 -0.42 0.65
N TRP A 21 -10.93 0.18 0.45
CA TRP A 21 -11.06 1.64 0.47
C TRP A 21 -10.75 2.23 1.84
N LEU A 22 -11.19 1.56 2.92
CA LEU A 22 -10.89 1.95 4.28
C LEU A 22 -9.37 1.87 4.55
N VAL A 23 -8.73 0.76 4.17
CA VAL A 23 -7.28 0.58 4.34
C VAL A 23 -6.50 1.62 3.53
N MET A 24 -6.86 1.86 2.26
CA MET A 24 -6.23 2.90 1.44
C MET A 24 -6.41 4.29 2.07
N SER A 25 -7.62 4.60 2.57
CA SER A 25 -7.91 5.89 3.20
C SER A 25 -7.08 6.09 4.47
N VAL A 26 -6.93 5.05 5.30
CA VAL A 26 -6.10 5.09 6.51
C VAL A 26 -4.62 5.27 6.16
N ILE A 27 -4.11 4.56 5.15
CA ILE A 27 -2.70 4.63 4.75
C ILE A 27 -2.38 6.01 4.15
N ILE A 28 -3.19 6.50 3.22
CA ILE A 28 -3.01 7.82 2.63
C ILE A 28 -3.18 8.91 3.70
N GLY A 29 -4.22 8.79 4.53
CA GLY A 29 -4.50 9.73 5.62
C GLY A 29 -3.37 9.79 6.65
N SER A 30 -2.82 8.65 7.05
CA SER A 30 -1.70 8.58 8.00
C SER A 30 -0.42 9.20 7.43
N TYR A 31 -0.11 8.96 6.14
CA TYR A 31 1.05 9.57 5.49
C TYR A 31 0.91 11.11 5.37
N VAL A 32 -0.27 11.58 4.98
CA VAL A 32 -0.58 13.03 4.94
C VAL A 32 -0.51 13.64 6.33
N TYR A 33 -1.08 12.97 7.33
CA TYR A 33 -1.03 13.41 8.73
C TYR A 33 0.41 13.49 9.24
N ALA A 34 1.23 12.46 8.97
CA ALA A 34 2.64 12.46 9.34
C ALA A 34 3.37 13.66 8.73
N ILE A 35 3.21 13.93 7.44
CA ILE A 35 3.89 15.04 6.77
C ILE A 35 3.39 16.41 7.24
N ARG A 36 2.07 16.58 7.41
CA ARG A 36 1.46 17.89 7.72
C ARG A 36 1.51 18.24 9.21
N VAL A 37 1.41 17.26 10.10
CA VAL A 37 1.25 17.48 11.55
C VAL A 37 2.52 17.14 12.31
N ILE A 38 3.20 16.04 11.96
CA ILE A 38 4.41 15.59 12.65
C ILE A 38 5.67 16.22 12.01
N GLY A 39 5.71 16.28 10.68
CA GLY A 39 6.83 16.80 9.90
C GLY A 39 7.34 18.18 10.35
N PRO A 40 6.46 19.19 10.51
CA PRO A 40 6.89 20.52 10.96
C PRO A 40 7.47 20.53 12.38
N ARG A 41 7.00 19.61 13.25
CA ARG A 41 7.48 19.49 14.64
C ARG A 41 8.81 18.73 14.72
N ALA A 42 9.00 17.72 13.88
CA ALA A 42 10.18 16.85 13.91
C ALA A 42 11.40 17.42 13.18
N VAL A 43 11.19 18.18 12.10
CA VAL A 43 12.29 18.65 11.21
C VAL A 43 12.61 20.14 11.41
N GLY A 44 11.68 20.93 11.96
CA GLY A 44 11.85 22.38 12.09
C GLY A 44 11.93 23.08 10.73
N LYS A 45 13.10 23.64 10.37
CA LYS A 45 13.32 24.39 9.11
C LYS A 45 13.84 23.54 7.93
N GLY A 46 13.99 22.23 8.10
CA GLY A 46 14.50 21.34 7.04
C GLY A 46 13.44 20.86 6.03
N VAL A 47 13.88 20.09 5.04
CA VAL A 47 12.99 19.46 4.05
C VAL A 47 12.22 18.33 4.70
N ILE A 48 10.89 18.50 4.81
CA ILE A 48 10.00 17.50 5.43
C ILE A 48 9.83 16.29 4.50
N VAL A 49 9.61 16.49 3.21
CA VAL A 49 9.45 15.40 2.26
C VAL A 49 9.98 15.82 0.88
N THR A 50 10.64 14.90 0.19
CA THR A 50 11.13 15.12 -1.16
C THR A 50 10.10 14.69 -2.20
N ARG A 51 10.17 15.25 -3.42
CA ARG A 51 9.29 14.81 -4.53
C ARG A 51 9.44 13.31 -4.80
N ARG A 52 10.67 12.77 -4.69
CA ARG A 52 10.95 11.35 -4.90
C ARG A 52 10.25 10.44 -3.88
N GLN A 53 10.19 10.88 -2.62
CA GLN A 53 9.45 10.16 -1.56
C GLN A 53 7.95 10.18 -1.81
N ILE A 54 7.39 11.31 -2.24
CA ILE A 54 5.98 11.39 -2.63
C ILE A 54 5.70 10.47 -3.81
N THR A 55 6.52 10.50 -4.86
CA THR A 55 6.31 9.61 -6.02
C THR A 55 6.44 8.14 -5.65
N ALA A 56 7.37 7.77 -4.77
CA ALA A 56 7.52 6.40 -4.29
C ALA A 56 6.30 5.95 -3.47
N PHE A 57 5.78 6.82 -2.59
CA PHE A 57 4.57 6.55 -1.82
C PHE A 57 3.37 6.37 -2.74
N THR A 58 3.15 7.30 -3.66
CA THR A 58 2.04 7.25 -4.60
C THR A 58 2.13 6.01 -5.48
N ALA A 59 3.33 5.66 -5.98
CA ALA A 59 3.53 4.46 -6.78
C ALA A 59 3.25 3.18 -5.97
N GLY A 60 3.74 3.09 -4.73
CA GLY A 60 3.51 1.94 -3.86
C GLY A 60 2.03 1.80 -3.46
N ALA A 61 1.38 2.91 -3.11
CA ALA A 61 -0.04 2.93 -2.77
C ALA A 61 -0.92 2.57 -3.97
N ALA A 62 -0.60 3.08 -5.17
CA ALA A 62 -1.31 2.73 -6.39
C ALA A 62 -1.14 1.25 -6.74
N LEU A 63 0.08 0.69 -6.63
CA LEU A 63 0.33 -0.73 -6.84
C LEU A 63 -0.46 -1.60 -5.87
N MET A 64 -0.48 -1.22 -4.59
CA MET A 64 -1.23 -1.93 -3.57
C MET A 64 -2.74 -1.85 -3.82
N TRP A 65 -3.26 -0.68 -4.20
CA TRP A 65 -4.66 -0.54 -4.59
C TRP A 65 -4.98 -1.45 -5.76
N ILE A 66 -4.26 -1.33 -6.88
CA ILE A 66 -4.52 -2.10 -8.11
C ILE A 66 -4.47 -3.60 -7.84
N ALA A 67 -3.52 -4.07 -7.02
CA ALA A 67 -3.40 -5.48 -6.68
C ALA A 67 -4.54 -5.99 -5.77
N THR A 68 -5.18 -5.12 -4.98
CA THR A 68 -6.18 -5.55 -3.97
C THR A 68 -7.62 -5.21 -4.37
N ASP A 69 -7.82 -4.29 -5.32
CA ASP A 69 -9.15 -3.88 -5.74
C ASP A 69 -9.69 -4.76 -6.88
N TRP A 70 -11.01 -4.69 -7.05
CA TRP A 70 -11.73 -5.34 -8.12
C TRP A 70 -11.32 -4.75 -9.48
N PRO A 71 -11.06 -5.54 -10.55
CA PRO A 71 -11.35 -6.97 -10.74
C PRO A 71 -10.13 -7.90 -10.58
N ILE A 72 -8.93 -7.38 -10.29
CA ILE A 72 -7.70 -8.19 -10.26
C ILE A 72 -7.75 -9.19 -9.12
N HIS A 73 -8.17 -8.75 -7.93
CA HIS A 73 -8.29 -9.62 -6.76
C HIS A 73 -9.21 -10.82 -7.02
N ASP A 74 -10.45 -10.58 -7.44
CA ASP A 74 -11.44 -11.64 -7.67
C ASP A 74 -11.04 -12.55 -8.85
N ILE A 75 -10.51 -12.00 -9.96
CA ILE A 75 -10.01 -12.80 -11.09
C ILE A 75 -8.82 -13.68 -10.68
N SER A 76 -7.95 -13.15 -9.82
CA SER A 76 -6.77 -13.87 -9.36
C SER A 76 -7.14 -15.05 -8.46
N GLU A 77 -8.10 -14.88 -7.55
CA GLU A 77 -8.50 -15.92 -6.59
C GLU A 77 -9.36 -17.01 -7.24
N GLU A 78 -10.29 -16.62 -8.10
CA GLU A 78 -11.32 -17.54 -8.60
C GLU A 78 -10.99 -18.15 -9.98
N TYR A 79 -10.10 -17.56 -10.78
CA TYR A 79 -9.90 -17.97 -12.19
C TYR A 79 -8.45 -18.21 -12.63
N LEU A 80 -7.48 -17.35 -12.27
CA LEU A 80 -6.12 -17.43 -12.80
C LEU A 80 -5.04 -17.45 -11.72
N TYR A 81 -4.49 -18.64 -11.48
CA TYR A 81 -3.33 -18.84 -10.58
C TYR A 81 -2.08 -18.04 -11.00
N SER A 82 -1.88 -17.78 -12.29
CA SER A 82 -0.77 -16.94 -12.76
C SER A 82 -0.93 -15.47 -12.31
N VAL A 83 -2.14 -14.94 -12.38
CA VAL A 83 -2.47 -13.58 -11.92
C VAL A 83 -2.35 -13.51 -10.39
N HIS A 84 -2.79 -14.56 -9.68
CA HIS A 84 -2.62 -14.70 -8.24
C HIS A 84 -1.15 -14.62 -7.80
N MET A 85 -0.27 -15.35 -8.47
CA MET A 85 1.16 -15.31 -8.15
C MET A 85 1.79 -13.96 -8.48
N VAL A 86 1.38 -13.31 -9.57
CA VAL A 86 1.84 -11.95 -9.89
C VAL A 86 1.36 -10.95 -8.84
N GLN A 87 0.11 -11.06 -8.37
CA GLN A 87 -0.43 -10.23 -7.30
C GLN A 87 0.41 -10.37 -6.02
N HIS A 88 0.68 -11.61 -5.58
CA HIS A 88 1.54 -11.88 -4.44
C HIS A 88 2.97 -11.34 -4.64
N MET A 89 3.53 -11.48 -5.84
CA MET A 89 4.86 -10.95 -6.15
C MET A 89 4.88 -9.42 -6.12
N MET A 90 3.85 -8.76 -6.65
CA MET A 90 3.69 -7.31 -6.61
C MET A 90 3.64 -6.79 -5.17
N LEU A 91 2.79 -7.40 -4.35
CA LEU A 91 2.58 -7.01 -2.95
C LEU A 91 3.80 -7.33 -2.06
N ALA A 92 4.54 -8.42 -2.33
CA ALA A 92 5.69 -8.80 -1.51
C ALA A 92 7.01 -8.13 -1.94
N TYR A 93 7.23 -7.90 -3.24
CA TYR A 93 8.52 -7.42 -3.74
C TYR A 93 8.53 -5.96 -4.15
N PHE A 94 7.41 -5.36 -4.57
CA PHE A 94 7.41 -3.98 -5.06
C PHE A 94 6.88 -2.99 -4.02
N VAL A 95 5.78 -3.34 -3.34
CA VAL A 95 5.17 -2.46 -2.34
C VAL A 95 6.12 -2.17 -1.16
N PRO A 96 6.79 -3.17 -0.53
CA PRO A 96 7.65 -2.91 0.62
C PRO A 96 8.84 -1.99 0.33
N PRO A 97 9.66 -2.19 -0.74
CA PRO A 97 10.75 -1.27 -1.03
C PRO A 97 10.27 0.12 -1.43
N LEU A 98 9.14 0.25 -2.15
CA LEU A 98 8.57 1.56 -2.47
C LEU A 98 8.15 2.31 -1.21
N MET A 99 7.52 1.62 -0.24
CA MET A 99 7.14 2.20 1.05
C MET A 99 8.35 2.58 1.90
N LEU A 100 9.43 1.80 1.85
CA LEU A 100 10.68 2.15 2.51
C LEU A 100 11.32 3.40 1.91
N ILE A 101 11.36 3.52 0.58
CA ILE A 101 11.88 4.71 -0.11
C ILE A 101 11.00 5.94 0.16
N ALA A 102 9.68 5.74 0.26
CA ALA A 102 8.73 6.78 0.61
C ALA A 102 8.95 7.33 2.03
N THR A 103 9.45 6.50 2.96
CA THR A 103 9.61 6.87 4.36
C THR A 103 10.82 7.80 4.54
N PRO A 104 10.61 9.06 4.96
CA PRO A 104 11.73 9.96 5.22
C PRO A 104 12.47 9.59 6.52
N GLN A 105 13.77 9.87 6.57
CA GLN A 105 14.63 9.51 7.72
C GLN A 105 14.16 10.09 9.05
N TRP A 106 13.51 11.26 9.06
CA TRP A 106 12.96 11.83 10.29
C TRP A 106 11.74 11.03 10.78
N LEU A 107 10.91 10.49 9.88
CA LEU A 107 9.74 9.70 10.25
C LEU A 107 10.19 8.36 10.83
N PHE A 108 11.22 7.76 10.23
CA PHE A 108 11.87 6.58 10.79
C PHE A 108 12.41 6.85 12.21
N ARG A 109 13.15 7.95 12.41
CA ARG A 109 13.64 8.35 13.74
C ARG A 109 12.53 8.69 14.73
N ALA A 110 11.43 9.28 14.28
CA ALA A 110 10.29 9.60 15.14
C ALA A 110 9.59 8.32 15.67
N ILE A 111 9.56 7.25 14.86
CA ILE A 111 8.91 5.97 15.22
C ILE A 111 9.85 5.10 16.05
N PHE A 112 11.10 4.94 15.63
CA PHE A 112 12.07 4.05 16.26
C PHE A 112 12.97 4.73 17.31
N GLY A 113 12.80 6.04 17.51
CA GLY A 113 13.67 6.87 18.33
C GLY A 113 14.95 7.26 17.58
N ASP A 114 15.60 8.33 18.04
CA ASP A 114 17.02 8.48 17.78
C ASP A 114 17.68 7.26 18.40
N GLY A 115 18.25 6.39 17.59
CA GLY A 115 19.08 5.29 18.05
C GLY A 115 20.27 5.84 18.83
N ALA A 116 20.06 6.20 20.09
CA ALA A 116 21.07 6.20 21.12
C ALA A 116 21.43 4.73 21.36
N GLY A 117 22.06 4.14 20.34
CA GLY A 117 22.96 3.02 20.54
C GLY A 117 23.90 3.47 21.64
N ARG A 118 23.78 2.80 22.77
CA ARG A 118 24.58 2.96 23.98
C ARG A 118 26.03 3.25 23.57
N LYS A 119 26.51 4.48 23.79
CA LYS A 119 27.95 4.73 23.85
C LYS A 119 28.44 3.98 25.09
N VAL A 120 28.89 2.75 24.91
CA VAL A 120 29.69 2.01 25.90
C VAL A 120 31.14 2.17 25.50
#